data_AF-A0A376W8H1-F1
#
_entry.id   AF-A0A376W8H1-F1
#
_cell.length_a   1.000
_cell.length_b   1.000
_cell.length_c   1.000
_cell.angle_alpha   90.00
_cell.angle_beta   90.00
_cell.angle_gamma   90.00
#
_symmetry.space_group_name_H-M   'P 1'
#
loop_
_entity.id
_entity.type
_entity.pdbx_description
1 polymer ?
#
loop_
_entity_poly.entity_id
_entity_poly.type
_entity_poly.pdbx_seq_one_letter_code
_entity_poly.pdbx_strand_id
1 'polypeptide(L)'
;MIGLKLFERIRGRLHPTVQGLRLFEEVQRSWYGLDRIVSAAESLREFRQGELSIACLPVFSQSFYRSSCNPFWHVIPDVSLNIVPQESPLLEEWLSAQRHDLGLTETLHTPAGTERTELLSLDEVCV
;
A
#
# COMPACT_ATOMS: atom_id res chain seq x y z
N MET A 1 -29.92 -9.11 -8.60
CA MET A 1 -29.44 -8.35 -7.43
C MET A 1 -28.91 -9.37 -6.43
N ILE A 2 -27.61 -9.33 -6.14
CA ILE A 2 -26.95 -10.38 -5.35
C ILE A 2 -27.46 -10.25 -3.91
N GLY A 3 -28.16 -11.26 -3.39
CA GLY A 3 -28.86 -11.24 -2.09
C GLY A 3 -27.92 -11.26 -0.87
N LEU A 4 -26.81 -10.51 -0.91
CA LEU A 4 -25.83 -10.42 0.16
C LEU A 4 -26.30 -9.42 1.21
N LYS A 5 -26.30 -9.84 2.48
CA LYS A 5 -26.56 -8.95 3.61
C LYS A 5 -25.22 -8.37 4.04
N LEU A 6 -24.85 -7.20 3.51
CA LEU A 6 -23.54 -6.58 3.78
C LEU A 6 -23.47 -5.92 5.15
N PHE A 7 -24.61 -5.52 5.70
CA PHE A 7 -24.70 -4.86 6.99
C PHE A 7 -25.85 -5.40 7.83
N GLU A 8 -25.73 -5.26 9.14
CA GLU A 8 -26.80 -5.49 10.09
C GLU A 8 -26.92 -4.34 11.07
N ARG A 9 -28.12 -4.18 11.64
CA ARG A 9 -28.40 -3.13 12.60
C ARG A 9 -28.47 -3.70 14.00
N ILE A 10 -27.52 -3.32 14.85
CA ILE A 10 -27.45 -3.74 16.25
C ILE A 10 -27.54 -2.48 17.11
N ARG A 11 -28.54 -2.40 17.99
CA ARG A 11 -28.76 -1.25 18.90
C ARG A 11 -28.71 0.11 18.17
N GLY A 12 -29.33 0.17 16.99
CA GLY A 12 -29.41 1.38 16.17
C GLY A 12 -28.16 1.71 15.35
N ARG A 13 -27.03 0.98 15.50
CA ARG A 13 -25.81 1.19 14.70
C ARG A 13 -25.72 0.18 13.56
N LEU A 14 -25.11 0.60 12.46
CA LEU A 14 -24.83 -0.26 11.31
C LEU A 14 -23.50 -0.97 11.53
N HIS A 15 -23.49 -2.29 11.50
CA HIS A 15 -22.29 -3.12 11.62
C HIS A 15 -22.09 -3.89 10.30
N PRO A 16 -20.87 -3.93 9.75
CA PRO A 16 -20.57 -4.75 8.58
C PRO A 16 -20.70 -6.22 8.95
N THR A 17 -21.26 -7.03 8.05
CA THR A 17 -21.26 -8.49 8.19
C THR A 17 -19.95 -9.06 7.65
N VAL A 18 -19.68 -10.34 7.91
CA VAL A 18 -18.54 -11.07 7.31
C VAL A 18 -18.59 -11.01 5.78
N GLN A 19 -19.78 -11.09 5.19
CA GLN A 19 -19.96 -10.96 3.73
C GLN A 19 -19.65 -9.53 3.26
N GLY A 20 -20.04 -8.52 4.04
CA GLY A 20 -19.72 -7.12 3.79
C GLY A 20 -18.22 -6.85 3.79
N LEU A 21 -17.50 -7.37 4.79
CA LEU A 21 -16.05 -7.23 4.90
C LEU A 21 -15.32 -7.89 3.73
N ARG A 22 -15.70 -9.13 3.36
CA ARG A 22 -15.09 -9.82 2.20
C ARG A 22 -15.32 -9.09 0.88
N LEU A 23 -16.52 -8.55 0.67
CA LEU A 23 -16.79 -7.76 -0.53
C LEU A 23 -16.00 -6.46 -0.51
N PHE A 24 -15.88 -5.82 0.65
CA PHE A 24 -15.10 -4.61 0.82
C PHE A 24 -13.62 -4.83 0.45
N GLU A 25 -13.01 -5.93 0.90
CA GLU A 25 -11.64 -6.31 0.51
C GLU A 25 -11.48 -6.43 -1.02
N GLU A 26 -12.44 -7.08 -1.70
CA GLU A 26 -12.40 -7.24 -3.17
C GLU A 26 -12.57 -5.90 -3.90
N VAL A 27 -13.44 -5.03 -3.40
CA VAL A 27 -13.62 -3.68 -3.92
C VAL A 27 -12.36 -2.85 -3.75
N GLN A 28 -11.69 -2.93 -2.59
CA GLN A 28 -10.41 -2.26 -2.37
C GLN A 28 -9.33 -2.76 -3.34
N ARG A 29 -9.22 -4.09 -3.55
CA ARG A 29 -8.30 -4.67 -4.54
C ARG A 29 -8.54 -4.17 -5.96
N SER A 30 -9.81 -3.97 -6.34
CA SER A 30 -10.23 -3.48 -7.66
C SER A 30 -9.99 -1.97 -7.82
N TRP A 31 -10.28 -1.18 -6.79
CA TRP A 31 -10.03 0.27 -6.76
C TRP A 31 -8.56 0.60 -7.00
N TYR A 32 -7.66 -0.15 -6.38
CA TYR A 32 -6.22 0.02 -6.59
C TYR A 32 -5.81 -0.22 -8.06
N GLY A 33 -6.41 -1.21 -8.74
CA GLY A 33 -6.17 -1.44 -10.16
C GLY A 33 -6.60 -0.25 -11.03
N LEU A 34 -7.71 0.40 -10.67
CA LEU A 34 -8.17 1.61 -11.33
C LEU A 34 -7.23 2.80 -11.07
N ASP A 35 -6.77 2.96 -9.83
CA ASP A 35 -5.85 4.02 -9.42
C ASP A 35 -4.52 3.95 -10.19
N ARG A 36 -3.98 2.74 -10.40
CA ARG A 36 -2.79 2.52 -11.25
C ARG A 36 -2.99 2.95 -12.70
N ILE A 37 -4.18 2.74 -13.27
CA ILE A 37 -4.47 3.17 -14.63
C ILE A 37 -4.47 4.70 -14.70
N VAL A 38 -5.03 5.37 -13.68
CA VAL A 38 -5.02 6.83 -13.57
C VAL A 38 -3.58 7.34 -13.44
N SER A 39 -2.79 6.86 -12.48
CA SER A 39 -1.39 7.28 -12.29
C SER A 39 -0.55 7.04 -13.56
N ALA A 40 -0.71 5.90 -14.23
CA ALA A 40 -0.02 5.63 -15.49
C ALA A 40 -0.40 6.65 -16.59
N ALA A 41 -1.68 7.00 -16.69
CA ALA A 41 -2.14 8.00 -17.65
C ALA A 41 -1.60 9.41 -17.32
N GLU A 42 -1.49 9.77 -16.03
CA GLU A 42 -0.91 11.05 -15.60
C GLU A 42 0.59 11.12 -15.86
N SER A 43 1.33 10.05 -15.56
CA SER A 43 2.77 9.97 -15.86
C SER A 43 3.06 10.07 -17.35
N LEU A 44 2.23 9.45 -18.21
CA LEU A 44 2.31 9.61 -19.67
C LEU A 44 2.05 11.06 -20.11
N ARG A 45 1.09 11.74 -19.48
CA ARG A 45 0.75 13.14 -19.80
C ARG A 45 1.87 14.11 -19.42
N GLU A 46 2.56 13.85 -18.31
CA GLU A 46 3.53 14.78 -17.73
C GLU A 46 4.98 14.58 -18.20
N PHE A 47 5.23 13.62 -19.10
CA PHE A 47 6.58 13.25 -19.56
C PHE A 47 7.56 13.02 -18.39
N ARG A 48 7.06 12.64 -17.20
CA ARG A 48 7.93 12.32 -16.07
C ARG A 48 8.73 11.07 -16.42
N GLN A 49 10.04 11.12 -16.21
CA GLN A 49 10.93 9.99 -16.45
C GLN A 49 10.80 8.97 -15.30
N GLY A 50 9.64 8.32 -15.19
CA GLY A 50 9.38 7.25 -14.24
C GLY A 50 8.80 7.71 -12.90
N GLU A 51 8.08 6.79 -12.27
CA GLU A 51 7.53 6.90 -10.92
C GLU A 51 8.12 5.75 -10.09
N LEU A 52 8.57 6.04 -8.88
CA LEU A 52 8.94 5.01 -7.90
C LEU A 52 7.79 4.86 -6.91
N SER A 53 7.13 3.70 -6.92
CA SER A 53 6.01 3.39 -6.05
C SER A 53 6.45 2.48 -4.89
N ILE A 54 6.18 2.92 -3.66
CA ILE A 54 6.57 2.23 -2.43
C ILE A 54 5.33 1.93 -1.59
N ALA A 55 5.09 0.65 -1.28
CA ALA A 55 4.11 0.24 -0.28
C ALA A 55 4.77 0.16 1.11
N CYS A 56 4.11 0.62 2.17
CA CYS A 56 4.66 0.51 3.52
C CYS A 56 3.58 0.42 4.59
N LEU A 57 3.91 -0.15 5.75
CA LEU A 57 3.05 -0.04 6.93
C LEU A 57 2.80 1.44 7.26
N PRO A 58 1.60 1.83 7.72
CA PRO A 58 1.26 3.24 7.96
C PRO A 58 2.23 3.96 8.90
N VAL A 59 2.82 3.26 9.88
CA VAL A 59 3.84 3.82 10.79
C VAL A 59 5.08 4.34 10.05
N PHE A 60 5.45 3.74 8.92
CA PHE A 60 6.62 4.14 8.13
C PHE A 60 6.32 5.28 7.16
N SER A 61 5.06 5.49 6.76
CA SER A 61 4.67 6.52 5.80
C SER A 61 5.13 7.94 6.21
N GLN A 62 5.07 8.25 7.51
CA GLN A 62 5.46 9.55 8.06
C GLN A 62 6.98 9.78 8.04
N SER A 63 7.76 8.69 8.09
CA SER A 63 9.23 8.74 8.13
C SER A 63 9.81 9.20 6.78
N PHE A 64 9.16 8.83 5.67
CA PHE A 64 9.58 9.26 4.33
C PHE A 64 9.45 10.77 4.14
N TYR A 65 8.38 11.40 4.65
CA TYR A 65 8.18 12.84 4.50
C TYR A 65 9.18 13.66 5.33
N ARG A 66 9.59 13.16 6.50
CA ARG A 66 10.65 13.78 7.33
C ARG A 66 12.06 13.62 6.76
N SER A 67 12.27 12.64 5.88
CA SER A 67 13.56 12.37 5.24
C SER A 67 13.83 13.19 3.98
N SER A 68 13.08 14.27 3.74
CA SER A 68 13.20 15.18 2.59
C SER A 68 14.58 15.87 2.43
N CYS A 69 15.54 15.57 3.30
CA CYS A 69 16.95 15.94 3.19
C CYS A 69 17.90 14.74 2.99
N ASN A 70 17.45 13.64 2.38
CA ASN A 70 18.34 12.51 2.09
C ASN A 70 19.11 12.74 0.77
N PRO A 71 20.46 12.61 0.74
CA PRO A 71 21.27 12.74 -0.47
C PRO A 71 20.86 11.81 -1.62
N PHE A 72 20.05 10.78 -1.37
CA PHE A 72 19.48 9.89 -2.38
C PHE A 72 18.67 10.64 -3.46
N TRP A 73 17.98 11.73 -3.08
CA TRP A 73 17.16 12.51 -4.02
C TRP A 73 17.98 13.37 -4.99
N HIS A 74 19.25 13.66 -4.68
CA HIS A 74 20.14 14.33 -5.62
C HIS A 74 20.65 13.40 -6.72
N VAL A 75 20.50 12.09 -6.56
CA VAL A 75 20.98 11.07 -7.51
C VAL A 75 19.92 10.74 -8.57
N ILE A 76 18.64 11.00 -8.31
CA ILE A 76 17.52 10.68 -9.22
C ILE A 76 16.55 11.88 -9.31
N PRO A 77 16.96 13.01 -9.93
CA PRO A 77 16.20 14.26 -9.91
C PRO A 77 14.87 14.24 -10.68
N ASP A 78 14.67 13.28 -11.60
CA ASP A 78 13.54 13.27 -12.55
C ASP A 78 12.48 12.18 -12.26
N VAL A 79 12.56 11.48 -11.13
CA VAL A 79 11.60 10.44 -10.72
C VAL A 79 10.66 10.97 -9.65
N SER A 80 9.35 10.83 -9.85
CA SER A 80 8.37 11.12 -8.79
C SER A 80 8.19 9.95 -7.84
N LEU A 81 8.07 10.24 -6.55
CA LEU A 81 7.82 9.24 -5.50
C LEU A 81 6.33 9.14 -5.17
N ASN A 82 5.82 7.91 -5.12
CA ASN A 82 4.48 7.60 -4.66
C ASN A 82 4.56 6.62 -3.48
N ILE A 83 4.00 7.00 -2.33
CA ILE A 83 4.04 6.19 -1.12
C ILE A 83 2.61 5.81 -0.75
N VAL A 84 2.36 4.51 -0.71
CA VAL A 84 1.04 3.95 -0.40
C VAL A 84 1.07 3.24 0.94
N PRO A 85 0.44 3.81 2.00
CA PRO A 85 0.34 3.13 3.28
C PRO A 85 -0.66 1.97 3.19
N GLN A 86 -0.25 0.79 3.67
CA GLN A 86 -1.07 -0.42 3.66
C GLN A 86 -0.69 -1.39 4.79
N GLU A 87 -1.69 -2.08 5.34
CA GLU A 87 -1.50 -3.10 6.38
C GLU A 87 -1.30 -4.51 5.79
N SER A 88 -0.62 -5.38 6.53
CA SER A 88 -0.58 -6.82 6.24
C SER A 88 -1.98 -7.45 6.44
N PRO A 89 -2.36 -8.50 5.68
CA PRO A 89 -1.57 -9.22 4.68
C PRO A 89 -1.58 -8.59 3.27
N LEU A 90 -2.36 -7.52 3.08
CA LEU A 90 -2.63 -6.95 1.76
C LEU A 90 -1.38 -6.29 1.17
N LEU A 91 -0.52 -5.73 2.02
CA LEU A 91 0.80 -5.23 1.62
C LEU A 91 1.62 -6.33 0.94
N GLU A 92 1.73 -7.52 1.53
CA GLU A 92 2.51 -8.64 0.99
C GLU A 92 1.87 -9.20 -0.29
N GLU A 93 0.53 -9.24 -0.36
CA GLU A 93 -0.19 -9.57 -1.59
C GLU A 93 0.16 -8.61 -2.72
N TRP A 94 0.25 -7.31 -2.43
CA TRP A 94 0.59 -6.29 -3.43
C TRP A 94 2.05 -6.39 -3.89
N LEU A 95 2.97 -6.65 -2.97
CA LEU A 95 4.37 -6.90 -3.30
C LEU A 95 4.52 -8.16 -4.15
N SER A 96 3.85 -9.24 -3.78
CA SER A 96 3.85 -10.49 -4.55
C SER A 96 3.27 -10.30 -5.96
N ALA A 97 2.27 -9.44 -6.09
CA ALA A 97 1.66 -9.09 -7.36
C ALA A 97 2.44 -8.04 -8.16
N GLN A 98 3.63 -7.62 -7.70
CA GLN A 98 4.48 -6.61 -8.34
C GLN A 98 3.69 -5.32 -8.64
N ARG A 99 2.81 -4.93 -7.71
CA ARG A 99 1.99 -3.74 -7.82
C ARG A 99 2.78 -2.47 -7.49
N HIS A 100 3.81 -2.61 -6.68
CA HIS A 100 4.75 -1.57 -6.26
C HIS A 100 6.18 -2.01 -6.55
N ASP A 101 7.09 -1.07 -6.67
CA ASP A 101 8.51 -1.33 -6.94
C ASP A 101 9.22 -1.81 -5.67
N LEU A 102 8.87 -1.21 -4.52
CA LEU A 102 9.47 -1.51 -3.22
C LEU A 102 8.42 -1.65 -2.12
N GLY A 103 8.79 -2.37 -1.06
CA GLY A 103 7.96 -2.60 0.12
C GLY A 103 8.72 -2.40 1.42
N LEU A 104 8.14 -1.69 2.38
CA LEU A 104 8.58 -1.71 3.78
C LEU A 104 7.59 -2.49 4.64
N THR A 105 8.07 -3.59 5.21
CA THR A 105 7.27 -4.53 5.97
C THR A 105 8.07 -4.97 7.19
N GLU A 106 7.36 -5.32 8.26
CA GLU A 106 7.95 -5.90 9.47
C GLU A 106 7.89 -7.43 9.50
N THR A 107 7.31 -8.06 8.48
CA THR A 107 7.17 -9.51 8.46
C THR A 107 8.50 -10.18 8.15
N LEU A 108 8.74 -11.31 8.82
CA LEU A 108 9.90 -12.15 8.58
C LEU A 108 9.75 -13.03 7.33
N HIS A 109 8.54 -13.10 6.76
CA HIS A 109 8.29 -13.84 5.53
C HIS A 109 8.61 -12.97 4.31
N THR A 110 9.19 -13.58 3.28
CA THR A 110 9.51 -12.88 2.02
C THR A 110 8.37 -13.12 1.03
N PRO A 111 7.65 -12.07 0.60
CA PRO A 111 6.61 -12.21 -0.42
C PRO A 111 7.13 -12.89 -1.69
N ALA A 112 6.26 -13.62 -2.38
CA ALA A 112 6.67 -14.38 -3.56
C ALA A 112 7.19 -13.44 -4.67
N GLY A 113 8.30 -13.79 -5.31
CA GLY A 113 8.87 -12.97 -6.38
C GLY A 113 9.53 -11.67 -5.90
N THR A 114 9.85 -11.56 -4.60
CA THR A 114 10.58 -10.44 -4.01
C THR A 114 11.85 -10.92 -3.32
N GLU A 115 12.79 -9.99 -3.10
CA GLU A 115 13.94 -10.19 -2.20
C GLU A 115 13.76 -9.32 -0.96
N ARG A 116 14.18 -9.84 0.20
CA ARG A 116 14.10 -9.13 1.48
C ARG A 116 15.49 -8.78 1.97
N THR A 117 15.68 -7.52 2.33
CA THR A 117 16.84 -7.03 3.05
C THR A 117 16.37 -6.40 4.35
N GLU A 118 16.99 -6.79 5.46
CA GLU A 118 16.73 -6.14 6.76
C GLU A 118 17.34 -4.74 6.76
N LEU A 119 16.51 -3.71 6.98
CA LEU A 119 16.95 -2.32 7.02
C LEU A 119 17.24 -1.85 8.44
N LEU A 120 16.48 -2.35 9.42
CA LEU A 120 16.55 -1.95 10.81
C LEU A 120 15.87 -3.01 11.70
N SER A 121 16.33 -3.10 12.95
CA SER A 121 15.72 -3.89 14.02
C SER A 121 15.39 -2.94 15.18
N LEU A 122 14.16 -3.01 15.67
CA LEU A 122 13.63 -2.15 16.73
C LEU A 122 12.88 -3.00 17.75
N ASP A 123 12.84 -2.53 19.00
CA ASP A 123 12.05 -3.16 20.05
C ASP A 123 10.59 -2.72 19.97
N GLU A 124 9.67 -3.69 19.99
CA GLU A 124 8.25 -3.41 20.21
C GLU A 124 8.01 -3.07 21.69
N VAL A 125 7.32 -1.97 21.94
CA VAL A 125 6.95 -1.53 23.29
C VAL A 125 5.44 -1.38 23.40
N CYS A 126 4.89 -1.82 24.53
CA CYS A 126 3.46 -1.62 24.84
C CYS A 126 3.27 -0.22 25.44
N VAL A 127 2.30 0.53 24.93
CA VAL A 127 1.95 1.90 25.38
C VAL A 127 0.64 1.90 26.13
#